data_AF-A0A364NS93-F1
#
_entry.id   AF-A0A364NS93-F1
#
_cell.length_a   1.000
_cell.length_b   1.000
_cell.length_c   1.000
_cell.angle_alpha   90.00
_cell.angle_beta   90.00
_cell.angle_gamma   90.00
#
_symmetry.space_group_name_H-M   'P 1'
#
loop_
_entity.id
_entity.type
_entity.pdbx_description
1 polymer ?
#
loop_
_entity_poly.entity_id
_entity_poly.type
_entity_poly.pdbx_seq_one_letter_code
_entity_poly.pdbx_strand_id
1 'polypeptide(L)'
;MNVTLLGSVDADTLSKVAIPLYSESVPCGFPSPASGYEDTRLDLNELCIPRPSSTYMVRCDGDSMNGIGIYAGDILVVDRSIKPKHGDTVVAAVDGAFTVKTLALKPRVRLLPQNRQYAPIEFKDGSELQLFGVVTHLVRTMQR
;
A
#
# COMPACT_ATOMS: atom_id res chain seq x y z
N MET A 1 16.66 10.94 -1.44
CA MET A 1 15.62 11.24 -0.43
C MET A 1 15.77 10.19 0.65
N ASN A 2 16.08 10.58 1.89
CA ASN A 2 16.26 9.63 2.99
C ASN A 2 14.89 9.32 3.60
N VAL A 3 14.46 8.06 3.58
CA VAL A 3 13.26 7.62 4.28
C VAL A 3 13.68 7.18 5.68
N THR A 4 13.24 7.91 6.70
CA THR A 4 13.51 7.57 8.10
C THR A 4 12.27 6.91 8.68
N LEU A 5 12.43 5.68 9.20
CA LEU A 5 11.40 5.06 10.03
C LEU A 5 11.31 5.83 11.36
N LEU A 6 10.19 6.49 11.62
CA LEU A 6 10.00 7.35 12.81
C LEU A 6 9.68 6.56 14.09
N GLY A 7 9.57 5.24 14.01
CA GLY A 7 9.31 4.35 15.15
C GLY A 7 8.63 3.06 14.74
N SER A 8 8.53 2.12 15.68
CA SER A 8 7.66 0.94 15.58
C SER A 8 6.55 1.05 16.63
N VAL A 9 5.33 0.64 16.28
CA VAL A 9 4.20 0.58 17.22
C VAL A 9 4.09 -0.86 17.73
N ASP A 10 4.08 -1.03 19.04
CA ASP A 10 3.82 -2.33 19.65
C ASP A 10 2.34 -2.68 19.50
N ALA A 11 2.02 -3.94 19.21
CA ALA A 11 0.63 -4.37 19.02
C ALA A 11 -0.26 -4.04 20.25
N ASP A 12 0.32 -4.06 21.45
CA ASP A 12 -0.36 -3.75 22.72
C ASP A 12 -0.68 -2.25 22.89
N THR A 13 -0.13 -1.38 22.05
CA THR A 13 -0.42 0.07 22.04
C THR A 13 -1.50 0.48 21.03
N LEU A 14 -1.99 -0.44 20.21
CA LEU A 14 -3.09 -0.16 19.27
C LEU A 14 -4.43 -0.10 20.01
N SER A 15 -4.98 1.11 20.14
CA SER A 15 -6.34 1.28 20.64
C SER A 15 -7.35 0.85 19.57
N LYS A 16 -8.21 -0.12 19.90
CA LYS A 16 -9.33 -0.50 19.02
C LYS A 16 -10.42 0.58 19.03
N VAL A 17 -10.85 0.98 17.85
CA VAL A 17 -11.97 1.89 17.63
C VAL A 17 -12.95 1.19 16.69
N ALA A 18 -13.99 0.60 17.27
CA ALA A 18 -15.05 -0.05 16.53
C ALA A 18 -16.07 0.98 16.04
N ILE A 19 -16.10 1.24 14.74
CA ILE A 19 -17.04 2.16 14.10
C ILE A 19 -18.15 1.31 13.45
N PRO A 20 -19.44 1.71 13.53
CA PRO A 20 -20.51 1.02 12.81
C PRO A 20 -20.21 0.96 11.32
N LEU A 21 -20.32 -0.24 10.74
CA LEU A 21 -20.22 -0.51 9.31
C LEU A 21 -21.56 -1.08 8.84
N TYR A 22 -22.17 -0.41 7.87
CA TYR A 22 -23.37 -0.94 7.22
C TYR A 22 -23.01 -2.21 6.44
N SER A 23 -23.77 -3.28 6.66
CA SER A 23 -23.58 -4.56 5.95
C SER A 23 -23.91 -4.45 4.47
N GLU A 24 -24.82 -3.53 4.12
CA GLU A 24 -25.16 -3.24 2.73
C GLU A 24 -24.13 -2.33 2.07
N SER A 25 -23.69 -2.72 0.88
CA SER A 25 -22.84 -1.86 0.05
C SER A 25 -23.66 -0.67 -0.45
N VAL A 26 -23.21 0.55 -0.12
CA VAL A 26 -23.76 1.76 -0.74
C VAL A 26 -23.29 1.80 -2.20
N PRO A 27 -24.20 1.78 -3.19
CA PRO A 27 -23.79 1.86 -4.58
C PRO A 27 -23.15 3.22 -4.83
N CYS A 28 -22.05 3.25 -5.56
CA CYS A 28 -21.47 4.50 -6.08
C CYS A 28 -22.33 5.13 -7.21
N GLY A 29 -23.62 4.76 -7.30
CA GLY A 29 -24.56 5.07 -8.38
C GLY A 29 -25.99 5.29 -7.85
N PHE A 30 -27.02 4.86 -8.58
CA PHE A 30 -28.41 5.14 -8.19
C PHE A 30 -28.81 4.39 -6.91
N PRO A 31 -29.39 5.07 -5.90
CA PRO A 31 -29.76 4.44 -4.64
C PRO A 31 -31.01 3.55 -4.81
N SER A 32 -30.94 2.31 -4.33
CA SER A 32 -32.11 1.42 -4.23
C SER A 32 -32.70 1.47 -2.80
N PRO A 33 -34.02 1.62 -2.64
CA PRO A 33 -34.66 1.88 -1.35
C PRO A 33 -35.04 0.62 -0.57
N ALA A 34 -34.12 -0.31 -0.35
CA ALA A 34 -34.39 -1.48 0.49
C ALA A 34 -33.22 -1.71 1.44
N SER A 35 -33.45 -1.54 2.75
CA SER A 35 -32.49 -2.00 3.77
C SER A 35 -33.10 -2.31 5.12
N GLY A 36 -32.68 -3.45 5.68
CA GLY A 36 -32.84 -3.84 7.08
C GLY A 36 -31.52 -3.65 7.84
N TYR A 37 -31.60 -3.43 9.15
CA TYR A 37 -30.43 -3.15 9.99
C TYR A 37 -29.75 -4.44 10.48
N GLU A 38 -28.46 -4.61 10.21
CA GLU A 38 -27.58 -5.54 10.91
C GLU A 38 -26.38 -4.77 11.50
N ASP A 39 -26.05 -5.02 12.76
CA ASP A 39 -25.00 -4.31 13.52
C ASP A 39 -23.62 -4.95 13.26
N THR A 40 -22.99 -4.59 12.14
CA THR A 40 -21.59 -4.92 11.87
C THR A 40 -20.70 -3.76 12.31
N ARG A 41 -19.53 -4.06 12.90
CA ARG A 41 -18.54 -3.06 13.30
C ARG A 41 -17.22 -3.28 12.59
N LEU A 42 -16.53 -2.20 12.27
CA LEU A 42 -15.23 -2.20 11.59
C LEU A 42 -14.20 -1.43 12.42
N ASP A 43 -13.01 -2.02 12.55
CA ASP A 43 -11.80 -1.37 13.04
C ASP A 43 -10.77 -1.32 11.91
N LEU A 44 -10.20 -0.14 11.64
CA LEU A 44 -9.25 0.03 10.53
C LEU A 44 -7.89 -0.63 10.80
N ASN A 45 -7.49 -0.78 12.05
CA ASN A 45 -6.27 -1.51 12.40
C ASN A 45 -6.46 -2.99 12.10
N GLU A 46 -7.60 -3.57 12.46
CA GLU A 46 -7.91 -4.97 12.13
C GLU A 46 -8.02 -5.19 10.62
N LEU A 47 -8.62 -4.24 9.89
CA LEU A 47 -8.76 -4.31 8.45
C LEU A 47 -7.40 -4.21 7.73
N CYS A 48 -6.62 -3.17 8.03
CA CYS A 48 -5.43 -2.81 7.26
C CYS A 48 -4.12 -3.38 7.82
N ILE A 49 -4.08 -3.72 9.10
CA ILE A 49 -2.86 -4.05 9.87
C ILE A 49 -3.01 -5.42 10.56
N PRO A 50 -3.15 -6.52 9.81
CA PRO A 50 -3.31 -7.86 10.41
C PRO A 50 -2.07 -8.29 11.21
N ARG A 51 -0.90 -7.72 10.93
CA ARG A 51 0.39 -8.01 11.60
C ARG A 51 1.14 -6.72 11.94
N PRO A 52 0.83 -6.07 13.08
CA PRO A 52 1.43 -4.77 13.44
C PRO A 52 2.96 -4.75 13.44
N SER A 53 3.59 -5.81 13.98
CA SER A 53 5.05 -5.91 14.07
C SER A 53 5.78 -5.97 12.72
N SER A 54 5.08 -6.38 11.65
CA SER A 54 5.63 -6.43 10.29
C SER A 54 5.08 -5.35 9.36
N THR A 55 4.19 -4.49 9.85
CA THR A 55 3.52 -3.47 9.04
C THR A 55 4.13 -2.10 9.28
N TYR A 56 4.30 -1.32 8.22
CA TYR A 56 4.67 0.08 8.30
C TYR A 56 3.93 0.87 7.23
N MET A 57 3.88 2.19 7.39
CA MET A 57 3.21 3.07 6.46
C MET A 57 4.22 4.00 5.79
N VAL A 58 4.01 4.28 4.51
CA VAL A 58 4.82 5.24 3.75
C VAL A 58 3.93 6.21 3.00
N ARG A 59 4.34 7.48 2.96
CA ARG A 59 3.68 8.47 2.12
C ARG A 59 4.27 8.42 0.72
N CYS A 60 3.42 8.31 -0.29
CA CYS A 60 3.80 8.39 -1.68
C CYS A 60 4.18 9.82 -2.06
N ASP A 61 5.25 9.93 -2.84
CA ASP A 61 5.63 11.14 -3.56
C ASP A 61 5.88 10.82 -5.03
N GLY A 62 5.53 11.75 -5.90
CA GLY A 62 5.55 11.59 -7.36
C GLY A 62 4.34 10.86 -7.95
N ASP A 63 4.40 10.62 -9.25
CA ASP A 63 3.27 10.20 -10.10
C ASP A 63 3.57 8.94 -10.93
N SER A 64 4.71 8.29 -10.67
CA SER A 64 5.15 7.10 -11.42
C SER A 64 4.21 5.89 -11.29
N MET A 65 3.27 5.92 -10.34
CA MET A 65 2.32 4.84 -10.06
C MET A 65 0.85 5.21 -10.37
N ASN A 66 0.60 6.37 -10.99
CA ASN A 66 -0.76 6.89 -11.24
C ASN A 66 -1.66 5.94 -12.04
N GLY A 67 -1.11 5.15 -12.96
CA GLY A 67 -1.87 4.25 -13.82
C GLY A 67 -2.54 3.08 -13.09
N ILE A 68 -2.20 2.86 -11.81
CA ILE A 68 -2.93 1.94 -10.91
C ILE A 68 -3.62 2.66 -9.76
N GLY A 69 -3.76 3.99 -9.86
CA GLY A 69 -4.51 4.78 -8.89
C GLY A 69 -3.75 5.18 -7.63
N ILE A 70 -2.43 5.02 -7.58
CA ILE A 70 -1.57 5.52 -6.51
C ILE A 70 -1.04 6.89 -6.94
N TYR A 71 -1.37 7.93 -6.18
CA TYR A 71 -1.02 9.32 -6.46
C TYR A 71 -0.19 9.92 -5.31
N ALA A 72 0.46 11.05 -5.58
CA ALA A 72 1.20 11.81 -4.58
C ALA A 72 0.32 12.17 -3.37
N GLY A 73 0.85 11.97 -2.16
CA GLY A 73 0.17 12.22 -0.90
C GLY A 73 -0.58 11.02 -0.31
N ASP A 74 -0.77 9.94 -1.08
CA ASP A 74 -1.35 8.70 -0.56
C ASP A 74 -0.50 8.09 0.55
N ILE A 75 -1.17 7.42 1.49
CA ILE A 75 -0.51 6.58 2.49
C ILE A 75 -0.65 5.13 2.06
N LEU A 76 0.49 4.45 1.89
CA LEU A 76 0.54 3.01 1.62
C LEU A 76 0.76 2.26 2.92
N VAL A 77 -0.02 1.21 3.13
CA VAL A 77 0.22 0.22 4.18
C VAL A 77 1.05 -0.91 3.59
N VAL A 78 2.20 -1.19 4.20
CA VAL A 78 3.20 -2.10 3.67
C VAL A 78 3.51 -3.20 4.67
N ASP A 79 3.41 -4.45 4.25
CA ASP A 79 3.71 -5.62 5.08
C ASP A 79 5.03 -6.27 4.62
N ARG A 80 6.02 -6.28 5.51
CA ARG A 80 7.35 -6.86 5.25
C ARG A 80 7.39 -8.38 5.37
N SER A 81 6.35 -8.99 5.96
CA SER A 81 6.31 -10.44 6.17
C SER A 81 5.67 -11.20 4.98
N ILE A 82 5.09 -10.47 4.03
CA ILE A 82 4.59 -11.05 2.78
C ILE A 82 5.77 -11.22 1.81
N LYS A 83 5.93 -12.44 1.28
CA LYS A 83 6.92 -12.71 0.23
C LYS A 83 6.46 -12.07 -1.09
N PRO A 84 7.21 -11.11 -1.67
CA PRO A 84 6.83 -10.46 -2.92
C PRO A 84 6.75 -11.43 -4.10
N LYS A 85 5.75 -11.24 -4.94
CA LYS A 85 5.50 -12.02 -6.16
C LYS A 85 5.50 -11.12 -7.40
N HIS A 86 5.57 -11.75 -8.56
CA HIS A 86 5.44 -11.06 -9.84
C HIS A 86 4.07 -10.36 -9.92
N GLY A 87 4.06 -9.07 -10.22
CA GLY A 87 2.87 -8.23 -10.30
C GLY A 87 2.54 -7.47 -9.01
N ASP A 88 3.19 -7.79 -7.89
CA ASP A 88 2.93 -7.09 -6.62
C ASP A 88 3.46 -5.65 -6.67
N THR A 89 2.74 -4.74 -6.03
CA THR A 89 3.27 -3.39 -5.75
C THR A 89 4.13 -3.47 -4.50
N VAL A 90 5.39 -3.07 -4.60
CA VAL A 90 6.39 -3.21 -3.54
C VAL A 90 7.04 -1.88 -3.22
N VAL A 91 7.47 -1.75 -1.97
CA VAL A 91 8.47 -0.77 -1.58
C VAL A 91 9.84 -1.44 -1.70
N ALA A 92 10.72 -0.85 -2.49
CA ALA A 92 12.06 -1.34 -2.73
C ALA A 92 13.09 -0.22 -2.52
N ALA A 93 14.31 -0.57 -2.11
CA ALA A 93 15.46 0.31 -2.23
C ALA A 93 16.34 -0.16 -3.38
N VAL A 94 16.70 0.77 -4.25
CA VAL A 94 17.65 0.57 -5.34
C VAL A 94 18.84 1.48 -5.07
N ASP A 95 20.02 0.89 -4.87
CA ASP A 95 21.25 1.62 -4.53
C ASP A 95 21.06 2.59 -3.34
N GLY A 96 20.32 2.13 -2.33
CA GLY A 96 20.00 2.90 -1.11
C GLY A 96 18.83 3.89 -1.22
N ALA A 97 18.25 4.08 -2.41
CA ALA A 97 17.11 4.99 -2.61
C ALA A 97 15.77 4.24 -2.67
N PHE A 98 14.83 4.63 -1.81
CA PHE A 98 13.49 4.03 -1.77
C PHE A 98 12.63 4.41 -2.98
N THR A 99 11.86 3.46 -3.47
CA THR A 99 10.89 3.63 -4.55
C THR A 99 9.71 2.68 -4.39
N VAL A 100 8.54 3.10 -4.90
CA VAL A 100 7.34 2.25 -5.01
C VAL A 100 7.16 1.87 -6.47
N LYS A 101 7.12 0.57 -6.76
CA LYS A 101 7.02 0.04 -8.13
C LYS A 101 6.30 -1.31 -8.15
N THR A 102 5.83 -1.70 -9.33
CA THR A 102 5.34 -3.06 -9.56
C THR A 102 6.52 -3.99 -9.81
N LEU A 103 6.64 -5.06 -9.04
CA LEU A 103 7.71 -6.04 -9.16
C LEU A 103 7.47 -6.97 -10.35
N ALA A 104 8.37 -6.99 -11.33
CA ALA A 104 8.34 -7.95 -12.43
C ALA A 104 9.52 -8.92 -12.32
N LEU A 105 9.25 -10.17 -11.95
CA LEU A 105 10.28 -11.23 -11.85
C LEU A 105 10.62 -11.93 -13.18
N LYS A 106 9.83 -11.72 -14.24
CA LYS A 106 9.96 -12.42 -15.53
C LYS A 106 9.84 -11.42 -16.70
N PRO A 107 10.57 -11.62 -17.82
CA PRO A 107 11.62 -12.63 -18.04
C PRO A 107 12.90 -12.38 -17.24
N ARG A 108 13.07 -11.16 -16.72
CA ARG A 108 14.14 -10.75 -15.79
C ARG A 108 13.55 -9.86 -14.71
N VAL A 109 14.25 -9.74 -13.59
CA VAL A 109 13.85 -8.87 -12.46
C VAL A 109 13.90 -7.42 -12.88
N ARG A 110 12.78 -6.71 -12.74
CA ARG A 110 12.61 -5.28 -13.03
C ARG A 110 11.61 -4.67 -12.05
N LEU A 111 11.72 -3.36 -11.85
CA LEU A 111 10.70 -2.58 -11.18
C LEU A 111 9.99 -1.70 -12.21
N LEU A 112 8.70 -1.95 -12.38
CA LEU A 112 7.89 -1.29 -13.39
C LEU A 112 7.18 -0.07 -12.78
N PRO A 113 7.32 1.13 -13.38
CA PRO A 113 6.38 2.20 -13.11
C PRO A 113 5.03 1.85 -13.74
N GLN A 114 3.96 2.41 -13.18
CA GLN A 114 2.62 2.37 -13.74
C GLN A 114 2.26 3.74 -14.34
N ASN A 115 3.23 4.38 -15.01
CA ASN A 115 3.03 5.63 -15.72
C ASN A 115 3.92 5.59 -16.98
N ARG A 116 3.31 5.83 -18.15
CA ARG A 116 3.96 5.71 -19.46
C ARG A 116 5.12 6.70 -19.67
N GLN A 117 5.19 7.76 -18.87
CA GLN A 117 6.27 8.74 -18.94
C GLN A 117 7.57 8.24 -18.29
N TYR A 118 7.53 7.11 -17.55
CA TYR A 118 8.65 6.56 -16.82
C TYR A 118 9.11 5.24 -17.42
N ALA A 119 10.43 5.05 -17.49
CA ALA A 119 11.01 3.79 -17.94
C ALA A 119 11.08 2.75 -16.79
N PRO A 120 10.94 1.45 -17.10
CA PRO A 120 11.28 0.38 -16.16
C PRO A 120 12.69 0.52 -15.59
N ILE A 121 12.84 0.26 -14.30
CA ILE A 121 14.15 0.14 -13.66
C ILE A 121 14.64 -1.28 -13.89
N GLU A 122 15.73 -1.40 -14.65
CA GLU A 122 16.44 -2.65 -14.89
C GLU A 122 17.73 -2.68 -14.08
N PHE A 123 18.08 -3.84 -13.54
CA PHE A 123 19.27 -4.02 -12.71
C PHE A 123 20.42 -4.56 -13.57
N LYS A 124 21.60 -3.94 -13.44
CA LYS A 124 22.86 -4.42 -14.04
C LYS A 124 23.63 -5.25 -13.01
N ASP A 125 24.64 -5.98 -13.45
CA ASP A 125 25.55 -6.70 -12.56
C ASP A 125 26.13 -5.75 -11.50
N GLY A 126 25.97 -6.11 -10.22
CA GLY A 126 26.41 -5.30 -9.08
C GLY A 126 25.38 -4.31 -8.52
N SER A 127 24.18 -4.20 -9.10
CA SER A 127 23.11 -3.35 -8.52
C SER A 127 22.57 -3.96 -7.23
N GLU A 128 22.33 -3.15 -6.21
CA GLU A 128 21.72 -3.63 -4.96
C GLU A 128 20.22 -3.37 -4.98
N LEU A 129 19.44 -4.46 -4.95
CA LEU A 129 17.99 -4.42 -4.80
C LEU A 129 17.59 -5.00 -3.44
N GLN A 130 16.96 -4.18 -2.61
CA GLN A 130 16.34 -4.62 -1.36
C GLN A 130 14.83 -4.44 -1.45
N LEU A 131 14.07 -5.51 -1.23
CA LEU A 131 12.61 -5.45 -1.15
C LEU A 131 12.20 -5.30 0.32
N PHE A 132 11.61 -4.17 0.68
CA PHE A 132 11.23 -3.85 2.06
C PHE A 132 9.84 -4.36 2.44
N GLY A 133 8.96 -4.60 1.47
CA GLY A 133 7.64 -5.18 1.72
C GLY A 133 6.67 -4.99 0.58
N VAL A 134 5.50 -5.63 0.73
CA VAL A 134 4.41 -5.58 -0.24
C VAL A 134 3.36 -4.59 0.23
N VAL A 135 2.89 -3.75 -0.69
CA VAL A 135 1.79 -2.80 -0.44
C VAL A 135 0.49 -3.60 -0.38
N THR A 136 -0.21 -3.54 0.76
CA THR A 136 -1.46 -4.27 0.98
C THR A 136 -2.68 -3.38 0.89
N HIS A 137 -2.56 -2.13 1.32
CA HIS A 137 -3.66 -1.16 1.31
C HIS A 137 -3.16 0.23 0.92
N LEU A 138 -4.09 1.04 0.42
CA LEU A 138 -3.90 2.45 0.13
C LEU A 138 -4.97 3.24 0.88
N VAL A 139 -4.55 4.29 1.58
CA VAL A 139 -5.42 5.22 2.29
C VAL A 139 -5.21 6.61 1.69
N ARG A 140 -6.30 7.17 1.16
CA ARG A 140 -6.34 8.55 0.63
C ARG A 140 -7.34 9.38 1.41
N THR A 141 -6.90 10.53 1.90
CA THR A 141 -7.83 11.56 2.39
C THR A 141 -8.43 12.28 1.19
N MET A 142 -9.76 12.22 1.07
CA MET A 142 -10.48 12.97 0.05
C MET A 142 -10.50 14.46 0.40
N GLN A 143 -10.26 15.32 -0.59
CA GLN A 143 -10.46 16.76 -0.42
C GLN A 143 -11.95 17.05 -0.23
N ARG A 144 -12.24 17.99 0.68
CA ARG A 144 -13.59 18.48 0.97
C ARG A 144 -13.80 19.82 0.30
#